data_AF-A0A0D8JF82-F1
#
_entry.id   AF-A0A0D8JF82-F1
#
_cell.length_a   1.000
_cell.length_b   1.000
_cell.length_c   1.000
_cell.angle_alpha   90.00
_cell.angle_beta   90.00
_cell.angle_gamma   90.00
#
_symmetry.space_group_name_H-M   'P 1'
#
loop_
_entity.id
_entity.type
_entity.pdbx_description
1 polymer ?
#
loop_
_entity_poly.entity_id
_entity_poly.type
_entity_poly.pdbx_seq_one_letter_code
_entity_poly.pdbx_strand_id
1 'polypeptide(L)' 'MTDKQVTKVIGFIYSIGAVMVLVGAFFRLQHYPYGLSLLFLGFMFGAVSSAFDISRLKKKIKRLEKQLHQ' A
#
# COMPACT_ATOMS: atom_id res chain seq x y z
N MET A 1 17.78 9.95 -4.82
CA MET A 1 16.91 9.44 -3.72
C MET A 1 17.51 8.17 -3.18
N THR A 2 17.78 8.11 -1.87
CA THR A 2 18.37 6.93 -1.21
C THR A 2 17.32 5.82 -1.05
N ASP A 3 17.70 4.55 -1.21
CA ASP A 3 16.78 3.40 -1.08
C ASP A 3 15.94 3.41 0.22
N LYS A 4 16.56 3.85 1.32
CA LYS A 4 15.92 4.03 2.63
C LYS A 4 14.81 5.08 2.62
N GLN A 5 15.00 6.19 1.88
CA GLN A 5 14.00 7.24 1.74
C GLN A 5 12.81 6.74 0.92
N VAL A 6 13.05 5.99 -0.16
CA VAL A 6 11.96 5.44 -0.99
C VAL A 6 11.12 4.45 -0.20
N THR A 7 11.72 3.57 0.62
CA THR A 7 10.97 2.68 1.51
C THR A 7 10.18 3.44 2.57
N LYS A 8 10.74 4.52 3.17
CA LYS A 8 10.00 5.36 4.12
C LYS A 8 8.79 6.05 3.48
N VAL A 9 8.96 6.63 2.30
CA VAL A 9 7.90 7.33 1.57
C VAL A 9 6.77 6.37 1.22
N ILE A 10 7.11 5.18 0.73
CA ILE A 10 6.13 4.13 0.43
C ILE A 10 5.39 3.68 1.69
N GLY A 11 6.11 3.39 2.78
CA GLY A 11 5.47 2.99 4.04
C GLY A 11 4.52 4.07 4.56
N PHE A 12 4.88 5.34 4.39
CA PHE A 12 4.03 6.48 4.73
C PHE A 12 2.77 6.53 3.86
N ILE A 13 2.91 6.40 2.54
CA ILE A 13 1.76 6.33 1.59
C ILE A 13 0.85 5.15 1.93
N TYR A 14 1.42 4.00 2.26
CA TYR A 14 0.67 2.81 2.66
C TYR A 14 -0.12 3.05 3.96
N SER A 15 0.50 3.68 4.95
CA SER A 15 -0.19 4.03 6.21
C SER A 15 -1.34 5.01 6.01
N ILE A 16 -1.18 6.01 5.12
CA ILE A 16 -2.26 6.94 4.75
C ILE A 16 -3.40 6.18 4.06
N GLY A 17 -3.09 5.29 3.12
CA GLY A 17 -4.07 4.44 2.45
C GLY A 17 -4.84 3.56 3.43
N ALA A 18 -4.16 2.97 4.41
CA ALA A 18 -4.79 2.13 5.44
C ALA A 18 -5.76 2.93 6.32
N VAL A 19 -5.39 4.15 6.74
CA VAL A 19 -6.29 5.05 7.48
C VAL A 19 -7.52 5.40 6.64
N MET A 20 -7.33 5.67 5.35
CA MET A 20 -8.43 5.98 4.43
C MET A 20 -9.41 4.82 4.27
N VAL A 21 -8.93 3.58 4.21
CA VAL A 21 -9.75 2.36 4.21
C VAL A 21 -10.55 2.24 5.50
N LEU A 22 -9.92 2.45 6.65
CA LEU A 22 -10.59 2.37 7.96
C LEU A 22 -11.69 3.44 8.09
N VAL A 23 -11.42 4.67 7.66
CA VAL A 23 -12.42 5.75 7.64
C VAL A 23 -13.58 5.42 6.71
N GLY A 24 -13.31 4.88 5.51
CA GLY A 24 -14.36 4.40 4.60
C GLY A 24 -15.21 3.27 5.18
N ALA A 25 -14.60 2.34 5.91
CA ALA A 25 -15.31 1.27 6.63
C ALA A 25 -16.20 1.81 7.74
N PHE A 26 -15.69 2.79 8.49
CA PHE A 26 -16.46 3.46 9.53
C PHE A 26 -17.70 4.17 8.96
N PHE A 27 -17.56 4.93 7.87
CA PHE A 27 -18.71 5.56 7.21
C PHE A 27 -19.71 4.56 6.63
N ARG A 28 -19.24 3.40 6.16
CA ARG A 28 -20.13 2.31 5.71
C ARG A 28 -20.96 1.75 6.86
N LEU A 29 -20.38 1.57 8.04
CA LEU A 29 -21.11 1.14 9.25
C LEU A 29 -22.17 2.17 9.67
N GLN A 30 -21.87 3.46 9.50
CA GLN A 30 -22.79 4.57 9.80
C GLN A 30 -23.91 4.75 8.75
N HIS A 31 -24.06 3.84 7.77
CA HIS A 31 -25.07 3.90 6.70
C HIS A 31 -25.03 5.19 5.86
N TYR A 32 -23.84 5.80 5.70
CA TYR A 32 -23.67 6.92 4.79
C TYR A 32 -23.83 6.44 3.33
N PRO A 33 -24.59 7.15 2.48
CA PRO A 33 -24.85 6.73 1.09
C PRO A 33 -23.58 6.56 0.25
N TYR A 34 -22.50 7.24 0.61
CA TYR A 34 -21.20 7.16 -0.06
C TYR A 34 -20.18 6.23 0.63
N GLY A 35 -20.55 5.58 1.74
CA GLY A 35 -19.63 4.74 2.52
C GLY A 35 -19.09 3.53 1.76
N LEU A 36 -19.92 2.92 0.90
CA LEU A 36 -19.50 1.81 0.04
C LEU A 36 -18.45 2.25 -0.99
N SER A 37 -18.70 3.36 -1.69
CA SER A 37 -17.82 3.90 -2.72
C SER A 37 -16.47 4.33 -2.13
N LEU A 38 -16.48 4.96 -0.95
CA LEU A 38 -15.26 5.37 -0.25
C LEU A 38 -14.43 4.16 0.21
N LEU A 39 -15.11 3.13 0.72
CA LEU A 39 -14.46 1.87 1.09
C LEU A 39 -13.82 1.19 -0.12
N PHE A 40 -14.55 1.05 -1.23
CA PHE A 40 -14.01 0.45 -2.45
C PHE A 40 -12.83 1.23 -3.02
N LEU A 41 -12.90 2.57 -3.01
CA LEU A 41 -11.79 3.43 -3.40
C LEU A 41 -10.55 3.21 -2.53
N GLY A 42 -10.73 3.18 -1.20
CA GLY A 42 -9.63 2.88 -0.28
C GLY A 42 -9.03 1.50 -0.52
N PHE A 43 -9.88 0.49 -0.73
CA PHE A 43 -9.45 -0.88 -0.94
C PHE A 43 -8.69 -1.03 -2.27
N MET A 44 -9.18 -0.41 -3.34
CA MET A 44 -8.50 -0.34 -4.63
C MET A 44 -7.14 0.33 -4.51
N PHE A 45 -7.06 1.46 -3.82
CA PHE A 45 -5.81 2.19 -3.61
C PHE A 45 -4.81 1.35 -2.81
N GLY A 46 -5.27 0.69 -1.74
CA GLY A 46 -4.46 -0.22 -0.93
C GLY A 46 -3.96 -1.43 -1.72
N ALA A 47 -4.81 -2.04 -2.55
CA ALA A 47 -4.44 -3.18 -3.39
C ALA A 47 -3.37 -2.80 -4.43
N VAL A 48 -3.49 -1.63 -5.06
CA VAL A 48 -2.49 -1.13 -6.02
C VAL A 48 -1.16 -0.83 -5.32
N SER A 49 -1.19 -0.16 -4.17
CA SER A 49 0.03 0.12 -3.39
C SER A 49 0.73 -1.17 -2.97
N SER A 50 -0.03 -2.16 -2.50
CA SER A 50 0.50 -3.47 -2.10
C SER A 50 1.11 -4.23 -3.28
N ALA A 51 0.43 -4.25 -4.43
CA ALA A 51 0.95 -4.89 -5.64
C ALA A 51 2.27 -4.24 -6.12
N PHE A 52 2.39 -2.91 -6.00
CA PHE A 52 3.61 -2.19 -6.32
C PHE A 52 4.76 -2.55 -5.36
N ASP A 53 4.45 -2.66 -4.07
CA ASP A 53 5.43 -3.05 -3.06
C ASP A 53 5.91 -4.49 -3.23
N ILE A 54 5.01 -5.44 -3.46
CA ILE A 54 5.36 -6.83 -3.76
C ILE A 54 6.28 -6.90 -4.99
N SER A 55 5.99 -6.10 -6.02
CA SER A 55 6.80 -6.02 -7.23
C SER A 55 8.19 -5.46 -6.98
N ARG A 56 8.32 -4.40 -6.16
CA ARG A 56 9.64 -3.88 -5.73
C ARG A 56 10.38 -4.87 -4.86
N LEU A 57 9.69 -5.54 -3.94
CA LEU A 57 10.29 -6.49 -3.01
C LEU A 57 10.85 -7.70 -3.76
N LYS A 58 10.10 -8.26 -4.72
CA LYS A 58 10.61 -9.31 -5.63
C LYS A 58 11.88 -8.87 -6.37
N LYS A 59 11.92 -7.63 -6.88
CA LYS A 59 13.12 -7.10 -7.56
C LYS A 59 14.31 -6.96 -6.61
N LYS A 60 14.10 -6.56 -5.35
CA LYS A 60 15.14 -6.50 -4.33
C LYS A 60 15.66 -7.89 -3.96
N ILE A 61 14.77 -8.86 -3.70
CA ILE A 61 15.13 -10.24 -3.38
C ILE A 61 16.00 -10.83 -4.50
N LYS A 62 15.58 -10.70 -5.77
CA LYS A 62 16.35 -11.19 -6.92
C LYS A 62 17.73 -10.56 -7.08
N ARG A 63 17.91 -9.30 -6.66
CA ARG A 63 19.24 -8.65 -6.65
C ARG A 63 20.12 -9.18 -5.53
N LEU A 64 19.56 -9.34 -4.32
CA LEU A 64 20.27 -9.89 -3.17
C LEU A 64 20.70 -11.34 -3.39
N GLU A 65 19.82 -12.17 -3.95
CA GLU A 65 20.12 -13.56 -4.32
C GLU A 65 21.28 -13.65 -5.31
N LYS A 66 21.31 -12.77 -6.33
CA LYS A 66 22.45 -12.68 -7.25
C LYS A 66 23.76 -12.26 -6.59
N GLN A 67 23.71 -11.42 -5.55
CA GLN A 67 24.90 -11.04 -4.78
C GLN A 67 25.37 -12.12 -3.82
N LEU A 68 24.48 -13.02 -3.40
CA LEU A 68 24.79 -14.14 -2.52
C LEU A 68 25.43 -15.31 -3.28
N HIS A 69 25.06 -15.49 -4.56
CA HIS A 69 25.59 -16.54 -5.44
C HIS A 69 26.76 -16.09 -6.33
N GLN A 70 27.29 -14.87 -6.13
CA GLN A 70 28.58 -14.41 -6.65
C GLN A 70 29.63 -14.48 -5.55
#